data_AF-A0A399Y5C3-F1
#
_entry.id   AF-A0A399Y5C3-F1
#
_cell.length_a   1.000
_cell.length_b   1.000
_cell.length_c   1.000
_cell.angle_alpha   90.00
_cell.angle_beta   90.00
_cell.angle_gamma   90.00
#
_symmetry.space_group_name_H-M   'P 1'
#
loop_
_entity.id
_entity.type
_entity.pdbx_description
1 polymer ?
#
loop_
_entity_poly.entity_id
_entity_poly.type
_entity_poly.pdbx_seq_one_letter_code
_entity_poly.pdbx_strand_id
1 'polypeptide(L)'
;DLVVVAQGPGNLGTGTRWGFSGVSAGEALNAAAVLGGRPVASLRVSQADPRPRHRGLSHHSATAYGRVLAHPAEVVVPVGTTGLEGTDTCLEQVRSQVDDLVVSAPHLTRVEVAVDGLLDSLRDAPVRLSTMGRGLDEDTASFLAAAAAGVRAARCAGT
;
A
#
# COMPACT_ATOMS: atom_id res chain seq x y z
N ASP A 1 -4.29 -6.41 -19.78
CA ASP A 1 -3.32 -5.31 -19.57
C ASP A 1 -3.09 -5.06 -18.09
N LEU A 2 -1.92 -4.55 -17.74
CA LEU A 2 -1.57 -4.16 -16.38
C LEU A 2 -0.88 -2.79 -16.42
N VAL A 3 -1.30 -1.88 -15.55
CA VAL A 3 -0.68 -0.56 -15.39
C VAL A 3 -0.27 -0.40 -13.93
N VAL A 4 0.98 -0.02 -13.70
CA VAL A 4 1.48 0.39 -12.39
C VAL A 4 1.60 1.91 -12.40
N VAL A 5 0.82 2.58 -11.55
CA VAL A 5 0.86 4.03 -11.40
C VAL A 5 1.54 4.36 -10.08
N ALA A 6 2.61 5.13 -10.16
CA ALA A 6 3.33 5.64 -8.99
C ALA A 6 3.62 7.12 -9.18
N GLN A 7 3.71 7.84 -8.05
CA GLN A 7 4.09 9.23 -8.07
C GLN A 7 5.61 9.36 -8.27
N GLY A 8 6.02 10.23 -9.21
CA GLY A 8 7.42 10.57 -9.43
C GLY A 8 8.05 11.37 -8.28
N PRO A 9 9.32 11.79 -8.40
CA PRO A 9 9.98 12.64 -7.40
C PRO A 9 9.38 14.06 -7.32
N GLY A 10 9.73 14.81 -6.25
CA GLY A 10 9.29 16.21 -6.08
C GLY A 10 8.05 16.39 -5.20
N ASN A 11 7.84 15.48 -4.25
CA ASN A 11 6.59 15.38 -3.50
C ASN A 11 6.47 16.50 -2.46
N LEU A 12 5.55 17.43 -2.69
CA LEU A 12 5.23 18.50 -1.75
C LEU A 12 4.15 18.05 -0.76
N GLY A 13 4.32 18.47 0.50
CA GLY A 13 3.36 18.33 1.58
C GLY A 13 3.27 19.63 2.39
N THR A 14 2.09 20.22 2.52
CA THR A 14 1.87 21.47 3.27
C THR A 14 1.43 21.22 4.72
N GLY A 15 1.35 19.95 5.14
CA GLY A 15 0.86 19.57 6.47
C GLY A 15 -0.66 19.71 6.66
N THR A 16 -1.38 20.12 5.61
CA THR A 16 -2.85 20.13 5.59
C THR A 16 -3.38 18.80 5.06
N ARG A 17 -4.65 18.49 5.35
CA ARG A 17 -5.29 17.23 4.94
C ARG A 17 -5.14 16.93 3.45
N TRP A 18 -5.28 17.95 2.59
CA TRP A 18 -5.27 17.79 1.13
C TRP A 18 -3.98 18.21 0.47
N GLY A 19 -3.14 18.98 1.17
CA GLY A 19 -1.95 19.57 0.58
C GLY A 19 -0.78 18.61 0.50
N PHE A 20 -1.01 17.34 0.15
CA PHE A 20 0.06 16.40 -0.16
C PHE A 20 -0.21 15.76 -1.51
N SER A 21 0.83 15.63 -2.32
CA SER A 21 0.74 15.12 -3.70
C SER A 21 0.23 13.67 -3.81
N GLY A 22 0.37 12.88 -2.74
CA GLY A 22 -0.10 11.49 -2.67
C GLY A 22 -1.62 11.31 -2.80
N VAL A 23 -2.41 12.38 -2.77
CA VAL A 23 -3.85 12.34 -3.12
C VAL A 23 -4.07 11.78 -4.54
N SER A 24 -3.11 11.99 -5.44
CA SER A 24 -3.14 11.52 -6.83
C SER A 24 -3.29 10.00 -6.95
N ALA A 25 -2.93 9.22 -5.92
CA ALA A 25 -3.16 7.78 -5.91
C ALA A 25 -4.66 7.44 -5.92
N GLY A 26 -5.49 8.21 -5.21
CA GLY A 26 -6.95 8.04 -5.24
C GLY A 26 -7.53 8.45 -6.60
N GLU A 27 -7.01 9.52 -7.20
CA GLU A 27 -7.41 9.99 -8.54
C GLU A 27 -7.09 8.95 -9.63
N ALA A 28 -5.91 8.33 -9.58
CA ALA A 28 -5.53 7.27 -10.49
C ALA A 28 -6.47 6.05 -10.40
N LEU A 29 -6.86 5.67 -9.18
CA LEU A 29 -7.82 4.57 -8.97
C LEU A 29 -9.23 4.93 -9.45
N ASN A 30 -9.66 6.19 -9.28
CA ASN A 30 -10.90 6.68 -9.88
C ASN A 30 -10.87 6.54 -11.40
N ALA A 31 -9.79 6.98 -12.05
CA ALA A 31 -9.64 6.86 -13.50
C ALA A 31 -9.67 5.40 -13.96
N ALA A 32 -8.97 4.51 -13.25
CA ALA A 32 -9.01 3.07 -13.53
C ALA A 32 -10.44 2.51 -13.46
N ALA A 33 -11.22 2.88 -12.43
CA ALA A 33 -12.59 2.44 -12.28
C ALA A 33 -13.52 2.98 -13.38
N VAL A 34 -13.41 4.28 -13.71
CA VAL A 34 -14.20 4.93 -14.76
C VAL A 34 -13.96 4.30 -16.13
N LEU A 35 -12.73 3.85 -16.40
CA LEU A 35 -12.36 3.17 -17.64
C LEU A 35 -12.73 1.68 -17.66
N GLY A 36 -13.43 1.17 -16.64
CA GLY A 36 -13.84 -0.24 -16.55
C GLY A 36 -12.72 -1.19 -16.10
N GLY A 37 -11.62 -0.65 -15.58
CA GLY A 37 -10.53 -1.43 -15.00
C GLY A 37 -10.85 -1.97 -13.60
N ARG A 38 -9.89 -2.69 -13.02
CA ARG A 38 -9.95 -3.23 -11.64
C ARG A 38 -8.97 -2.48 -10.76
N PRO A 39 -9.41 -1.50 -9.95
CA PRO A 39 -8.50 -0.72 -9.12
C PRO A 39 -7.93 -1.56 -7.97
N VAL A 40 -6.61 -1.63 -7.90
CA VAL A 40 -5.86 -2.31 -6.83
C VAL A 40 -5.05 -1.27 -6.06
N ALA A 41 -5.46 -0.97 -4.84
CA ALA A 41 -4.83 0.01 -3.96
C ALA A 41 -3.64 -0.61 -3.22
N SER A 42 -2.43 -0.19 -3.58
CA SER A 42 -1.20 -0.50 -2.84
C SER A 42 -1.08 0.37 -1.59
N LEU A 43 -0.81 -0.22 -0.43
CA LEU A 43 -0.69 0.53 0.82
C LEU A 43 0.70 1.12 1.00
N ARG A 44 0.76 2.37 1.48
CA ARG A 44 1.99 2.92 2.05
C ARG A 44 2.04 2.53 3.52
N VAL A 45 3.03 1.73 3.87
CA VAL A 45 3.27 1.20 5.22
C VAL A 45 4.68 1.56 5.67
N SER A 46 4.88 1.70 6.97
CA SER A 46 6.22 1.71 7.57
C SER A 46 6.21 1.06 8.95
N GLN A 47 7.16 0.18 9.23
CA GLN A 47 7.42 -0.30 10.59
C GLN A 47 8.51 0.53 11.29
N ALA A 48 9.35 1.21 10.50
CA ALA A 48 10.61 1.79 10.96
C ALA A 48 10.65 3.32 10.92
N ASP A 49 9.53 4.00 10.65
CA ASP A 49 9.50 5.45 10.76
C ASP A 49 9.92 5.87 12.19
N PRO A 50 10.87 6.82 12.35
CA PRO A 50 11.32 7.26 13.67
C PRO A 50 10.21 7.95 14.47
N ARG A 51 9.14 8.42 13.80
CA ARG A 51 7.97 9.04 14.43
C ARG A 51 6.93 7.94 14.66
N PRO A 52 6.63 7.55 15.91
CA PRO A 52 5.76 6.41 16.19
C PRO A 52 4.37 6.52 15.53
N ARG A 53 3.81 7.73 15.47
CA ARG A 53 2.54 8.02 14.79
C ARG A 53 2.53 7.80 13.27
N HIS A 54 3.67 7.57 12.65
CA HIS A 54 3.80 7.29 11.22
C HIS A 54 4.06 5.80 10.94
N ARG A 55 4.06 4.94 11.97
CA ARG A 55 4.18 3.49 11.82
C ARG A 55 2.83 2.84 11.55
N GLY A 56 2.84 1.72 10.84
CA GLY A 56 1.66 1.04 10.32
C GLY A 56 1.17 1.66 9.01
N LEU A 57 -0.14 1.67 8.82
CA LEU A 57 -0.82 2.28 7.68
C LEU A 57 -0.59 3.80 7.67
N SER A 58 -0.08 4.31 6.55
CA SER A 58 0.10 5.74 6.37
C SER A 58 -1.23 6.48 6.28
N HIS A 59 -1.33 7.61 7.00
CA HIS A 59 -2.47 8.53 6.87
C HIS A 59 -2.66 9.07 5.43
N HIS A 60 -1.59 9.11 4.62
CA HIS A 60 -1.69 9.48 3.20
C HIS A 60 -2.49 8.44 2.41
N SER A 61 -2.23 7.13 2.62
CA SER A 61 -3.02 6.06 1.99
C SER A 61 -4.45 6.07 2.50
N ALA A 62 -4.65 6.20 3.81
CA ALA A 62 -6.00 6.29 4.39
C ALA A 62 -6.80 7.48 3.83
N THR A 63 -6.16 8.64 3.66
CA THR A 63 -6.81 9.84 3.10
C THR A 63 -7.09 9.69 1.60
N ALA A 64 -6.11 9.24 0.81
CA ALA A 64 -6.27 9.06 -0.63
C ALA A 64 -7.36 8.03 -0.95
N TYR A 65 -7.35 6.87 -0.30
CA TYR A 65 -8.30 5.80 -0.60
C TYR A 65 -9.65 5.96 0.09
N GLY A 66 -9.66 6.46 1.32
CA GLY A 66 -10.91 6.63 2.07
C GLY A 66 -11.70 7.88 1.70
N ARG A 67 -11.07 8.89 1.07
CA ARG A 67 -11.73 10.19 0.83
C ARG A 67 -11.61 10.77 -0.58
N VAL A 68 -10.56 10.44 -1.34
CA VAL A 68 -10.38 10.95 -2.71
C VAL A 68 -10.94 9.97 -3.74
N LEU A 69 -10.67 8.68 -3.55
CA LEU A 69 -11.29 7.61 -4.32
C LEU A 69 -12.81 7.59 -4.03
N ALA A 70 -13.61 7.62 -5.10
CA ALA A 70 -15.07 7.66 -5.08
C ALA A 70 -15.71 6.43 -5.77
N HIS A 71 -14.88 5.48 -6.22
CA HIS A 71 -15.31 4.25 -6.89
C HIS A 71 -14.81 3.01 -6.13
N PRO A 72 -15.44 1.83 -6.35
CA PRO A 72 -15.00 0.60 -5.72
C PRO A 72 -13.53 0.27 -6.02
N ALA A 73 -12.77 -0.13 -5.00
CA ALA A 73 -11.40 -0.60 -5.17
C ALA A 73 -11.04 -1.69 -4.15
N GLU A 74 -10.06 -2.50 -4.52
CA GLU A 74 -9.50 -3.50 -3.63
C GLU A 74 -8.28 -2.91 -2.90
N VAL A 75 -8.35 -2.80 -1.57
CA VAL A 75 -7.19 -2.46 -0.74
C VAL A 75 -6.48 -3.75 -0.36
N VAL A 76 -5.21 -3.85 -0.74
CA VAL A 76 -4.44 -5.08 -0.55
C VAL A 76 -3.71 -5.07 0.78
N VAL A 77 -3.94 -6.10 1.59
CA VAL A 77 -3.33 -6.28 2.91
C VAL A 77 -2.41 -7.50 2.90
N PRO A 78 -1.09 -7.33 3.10
CA PRO A 78 -0.19 -8.46 3.32
C PRO A 78 -0.54 -9.20 4.62
N VAL A 79 -0.60 -10.53 4.57
CA VAL A 79 -0.88 -11.40 5.73
C VAL A 79 0.09 -12.57 5.80
N GLY A 80 0.27 -13.13 6.99
CA GLY A 80 1.19 -14.24 7.26
C GLY A 80 2.41 -13.79 8.06
N THR A 81 3.33 -14.73 8.29
CA THR A 81 4.52 -14.53 9.12
C THR A 81 5.78 -14.48 8.27
N THR A 82 6.64 -13.49 8.50
CA THR A 82 7.94 -13.35 7.85
C THR A 82 9.08 -13.91 8.70
N GLY A 83 8.81 -14.27 9.96
CA GLY A 83 9.84 -14.65 10.94
C GLY A 83 10.62 -13.46 11.49
N LEU A 84 10.07 -12.25 11.34
CA LEU A 84 10.66 -11.00 11.81
C LEU A 84 9.63 -10.30 12.71
N GLU A 85 9.79 -10.40 14.02
CA GLU A 85 8.79 -9.97 15.02
C GLU A 85 8.27 -8.54 14.77
N GLY A 86 9.17 -7.58 14.48
CA GLY A 86 8.78 -6.20 14.20
C GLY A 86 8.01 -6.02 12.90
N THR A 87 8.28 -6.84 11.89
CA THR A 87 7.54 -6.85 10.62
C THR A 87 6.16 -7.47 10.85
N ASP A 88 6.11 -8.63 11.48
CA ASP A 88 4.88 -9.39 11.73
C ASP A 88 3.89 -8.56 12.57
N THR A 89 4.37 -7.90 13.63
CA THR A 89 3.59 -6.94 14.43
C THR A 89 3.05 -5.79 13.58
N CYS A 90 3.86 -5.26 12.65
CA CYS A 90 3.43 -4.18 11.77
C CYS A 90 2.34 -4.64 10.79
N LEU A 91 2.45 -5.86 10.24
CA LEU A 91 1.43 -6.40 9.32
C LEU A 91 0.09 -6.59 10.02
N GLU A 92 0.08 -7.10 11.25
CA GLU A 92 -1.13 -7.22 12.07
C GLU A 92 -1.74 -5.85 12.38
N GLN A 93 -0.90 -4.86 12.75
CA GLN A 93 -1.34 -3.49 12.97
C GLN A 93 -1.98 -2.90 11.70
N VAL A 94 -1.35 -3.06 10.53
CA VAL A 94 -1.87 -2.58 9.25
C VAL A 94 -3.21 -3.24 8.93
N ARG A 95 -3.35 -4.55 9.17
CA ARG A 95 -4.61 -5.27 8.97
C ARG A 95 -5.75 -4.66 9.79
N SER A 96 -5.52 -4.41 11.09
CA SER A 96 -6.51 -3.77 11.96
C SER A 96 -6.85 -2.35 11.50
N GLN A 97 -5.85 -1.55 11.11
CA GLN A 97 -6.06 -0.17 10.64
C GLN A 97 -6.82 -0.12 9.30
N VAL A 98 -6.66 -1.15 8.46
CA VAL A 98 -7.43 -1.30 7.22
C VAL A 98 -8.88 -1.70 7.51
N ASP A 99 -9.14 -2.49 8.56
CA ASP A 99 -10.51 -2.81 8.96
C ASP A 99 -11.28 -1.55 9.36
N ASP A 100 -10.67 -0.69 10.16
CA ASP A 100 -11.23 0.62 10.48
C ASP A 100 -11.45 1.49 9.23
N LEU A 101 -10.50 1.46 8.29
CA LEU A 101 -10.61 2.21 7.04
C LEU A 101 -11.81 1.73 6.21
N VAL A 102 -11.97 0.42 6.00
CA VAL A 102 -13.08 -0.17 5.21
C VAL A 102 -14.44 0.12 5.86
N VAL A 103 -14.52 0.10 7.20
CA VAL A 103 -15.74 0.52 7.91
C VAL A 103 -16.12 1.97 7.59
N SER A 104 -15.13 2.86 7.54
CA SER A 104 -15.35 4.29 7.23
C SER A 104 -15.47 4.62 5.74
N ALA A 105 -15.08 3.69 4.86
CA ALA A 105 -15.02 3.87 3.40
C ALA A 105 -15.54 2.59 2.71
N PRO A 106 -16.87 2.39 2.63
CA PRO A 106 -17.48 1.13 2.20
C PRO A 106 -17.30 0.80 0.71
N HIS A 107 -16.76 1.74 -0.10
CA HIS A 107 -16.32 1.46 -1.47
C HIS A 107 -15.01 0.66 -1.51
N LEU A 108 -14.29 0.54 -0.39
CA LEU A 108 -13.09 -0.28 -0.31
C LEU A 108 -13.45 -1.71 0.07
N THR A 109 -12.85 -2.68 -0.62
CA THR A 109 -12.88 -4.09 -0.24
C THR A 109 -11.47 -4.51 0.18
N ARG A 110 -11.32 -5.00 1.43
CA ARG A 110 -10.06 -5.57 1.90
C ARG A 110 -9.80 -6.88 1.16
N VAL A 111 -8.61 -7.03 0.58
CA VAL A 111 -8.13 -8.27 -0.03
C VAL A 111 -6.83 -8.68 0.63
N GLU A 112 -6.82 -9.86 1.25
CA GLU A 112 -5.64 -10.41 1.91
C GLU A 112 -4.75 -11.14 0.89
N VAL A 113 -3.43 -10.92 0.97
CA VAL A 113 -2.44 -11.60 0.15
C VAL A 113 -1.33 -12.12 1.05
N ALA A 114 -1.09 -13.44 0.96
CA ALA A 114 -0.06 -14.09 1.75
C ALA A 114 1.35 -13.60 1.39
N VAL A 115 2.21 -13.44 2.39
CA VAL A 115 3.61 -12.97 2.23
C VAL A 115 4.59 -14.08 1.88
N ASP A 116 4.15 -15.34 1.79
CA ASP A 116 4.99 -16.50 1.49
C ASP A 116 5.83 -16.28 0.23
N GLY A 117 7.16 -16.42 0.36
CA GLY A 117 8.13 -16.25 -0.71
C GLY A 117 8.33 -14.81 -1.22
N LEU A 118 7.54 -13.83 -0.75
CA LEU A 118 7.66 -12.44 -1.22
C LEU A 118 8.94 -11.79 -0.72
N LEU A 119 9.37 -12.07 0.51
CA LEU A 119 10.61 -11.49 1.05
C LEU A 119 11.83 -11.94 0.26
N ASP A 120 11.92 -13.21 -0.10
CA ASP A 120 13.02 -13.73 -0.91
C ASP A 120 12.97 -13.17 -2.34
N SER A 121 11.77 -13.09 -2.93
CA SER A 121 11.58 -12.43 -4.23
C SER A 121 12.01 -10.96 -4.23
N LEU A 122 11.80 -10.25 -3.10
CA LEU A 122 12.24 -8.87 -2.93
C LEU A 122 13.76 -8.75 -2.75
N ARG A 123 14.42 -9.73 -2.12
CA ARG A 123 15.88 -9.79 -2.01
C ARG A 123 16.55 -10.02 -3.36
N ASP A 124 15.90 -10.78 -4.23
CA ASP A 124 16.36 -11.07 -5.59
C ASP A 124 16.01 -9.96 -6.60
N ALA A 125 15.42 -8.85 -6.15
CA ALA A 125 15.05 -7.76 -7.04
C ALA A 125 16.29 -7.20 -7.78
N PRO A 126 16.21 -7.01 -9.11
CA PRO A 126 17.36 -6.56 -9.92
C PRO A 126 17.71 -5.07 -9.70
N VAL A 127 17.00 -4.40 -8.80
CA VAL A 127 17.16 -2.98 -8.48
C VAL A 127 17.24 -2.81 -6.97
N ARG A 128 17.98 -1.80 -6.53
CA ARG A 128 18.06 -1.47 -5.11
C ARG A 128 16.68 -1.01 -4.61
N LEU A 129 16.16 -1.71 -3.62
CA LEU A 129 14.94 -1.34 -2.92
C LEU A 129 15.23 -0.25 -1.88
N SER A 130 14.53 0.88 -1.97
CA SER A 130 14.60 1.94 -0.97
C SER A 130 13.31 2.76 -0.88
N THR A 131 12.95 3.17 0.33
CA THR A 131 11.82 4.04 0.64
C THR A 131 12.20 5.02 1.75
N MET A 132 12.06 6.33 1.49
CA MET A 132 12.32 7.38 2.49
C MET A 132 13.70 7.24 3.20
N GLY A 133 14.72 6.83 2.46
CA GLY A 133 16.08 6.62 2.96
C GLY A 133 16.34 5.28 3.65
N ARG A 134 15.35 4.38 3.71
CA ARG A 134 15.47 3.03 4.30
C ARG A 134 15.45 1.95 3.23
N GLY A 135 16.22 0.89 3.41
CA GLY A 135 16.27 -0.30 2.57
C GLY A 135 15.27 -1.39 3.00
N LEU A 136 15.31 -2.53 2.30
CA LEU A 136 14.41 -3.67 2.53
C LEU A 136 14.45 -4.19 3.98
N ASP A 137 15.65 -4.41 4.52
CA ASP A 137 15.80 -4.96 5.88
C ASP A 137 15.45 -3.92 6.97
N GLU A 138 15.52 -2.63 6.64
CA GLU A 138 15.18 -1.55 7.57
C GLU A 138 13.66 -1.32 7.66
N ASP A 139 12.90 -1.48 6.57
CA ASP A 139 11.45 -1.19 6.53
C ASP A 139 10.67 -2.24 5.72
N THR A 140 10.87 -3.52 6.05
CA THR A 140 10.40 -4.70 5.30
C THR A 140 8.91 -4.69 4.96
N ALA A 141 8.04 -4.32 5.91
CA ALA A 141 6.60 -4.22 5.77
C ALA A 141 6.20 -3.24 4.67
N SER A 142 6.99 -2.18 4.44
CA SER A 142 6.76 -1.23 3.35
C SER A 142 6.84 -1.92 1.98
N PHE A 143 7.84 -2.79 1.80
CA PHE A 143 8.06 -3.52 0.55
C PHE A 143 7.09 -4.69 0.40
N LEU A 144 6.76 -5.39 1.48
CA LEU A 144 5.77 -6.47 1.45
C LEU A 144 4.37 -5.95 1.08
N ALA A 145 3.97 -4.78 1.58
CA ALA A 145 2.70 -4.15 1.20
C ALA A 145 2.64 -3.87 -0.31
N ALA A 146 3.72 -3.34 -0.89
CA ALA A 146 3.80 -3.10 -2.33
C ALA A 146 3.85 -4.42 -3.15
N ALA A 147 4.61 -5.40 -2.69
CA ALA A 147 4.72 -6.72 -3.33
C ALA A 147 3.37 -7.45 -3.35
N ALA A 148 2.66 -7.45 -2.23
CA ALA A 148 1.32 -8.03 -2.10
C ALA A 148 0.34 -7.40 -3.11
N ALA A 149 0.36 -6.07 -3.27
CA ALA A 149 -0.45 -5.39 -4.27
C ALA A 149 -0.08 -5.80 -5.71
N GLY A 150 1.22 -5.96 -5.99
CA GLY A 150 1.70 -6.49 -7.27
C GLY A 150 1.18 -7.91 -7.56
N VAL A 151 1.25 -8.80 -6.58
CA VAL A 151 0.69 -10.16 -6.69
C VAL A 151 -0.81 -10.13 -6.96
N ARG A 152 -1.55 -9.27 -6.25
CA ARG A 152 -3.00 -9.13 -6.49
C ARG A 152 -3.28 -8.67 -7.91
N ALA A 153 -2.57 -7.64 -8.37
CA ALA A 153 -2.77 -7.09 -9.70
C ALA A 153 -2.42 -8.11 -10.80
N ALA A 154 -1.35 -8.90 -10.63
CA ALA A 154 -1.01 -9.99 -11.53
C ALA A 154 -2.10 -11.08 -11.60
N ARG A 155 -2.67 -11.47 -10.45
CA ARG A 155 -3.81 -12.42 -10.38
C ARG A 155 -5.05 -11.86 -11.08
N CYS A 156 -5.30 -10.55 -11.01
CA CYS A 156 -6.41 -9.91 -11.72
C CYS A 156 -6.24 -9.87 -13.24
N ALA A 157 -5.00 -9.84 -13.72
CA ALA A 157 -4.69 -9.77 -15.16
C ALA A 157 -4.66 -11.15 -15.84
N GLY A 158 -4.52 -12.23 -15.07
CA GLY A 158 -4.55 -13.62 -15.56
C GLY A 158 -5.95 -14.23 -15.64
N THR A 159 -6.99 -13.48 -15.29
CA THR A 159 -8.42 -13.86 -15.44
C THR A 159 -9.03 -13.13 -16.62
#